data_AF-A0AA95HU51-F1
#
_entry.id   AF-A0AA95HU51-F1
#
_cell.length_a   1.000
_cell.length_b   1.000
_cell.length_c   1.000
_cell.angle_alpha   90.00
_cell.angle_beta   90.00
_cell.angle_gamma   90.00
#
_symmetry.space_group_name_H-M   'P 1'
#
loop_
_entity.id
_entity.type
_entity.pdbx_description
1 polymer ?
#
loop_
_entity_poly.entity_id
_entity_poly.type
_entity_poly.pdbx_seq_one_letter_code
_entity_poly.pdbx_strand_id
1 'polypeptide(L)' 'MDAKVKSKINRIANEANAIARELDDISNGISHEFKGIGSVKAASGLRRSAEKYRYVSYKLRRI' A
#
# COMPACT_ATOMS: atom_id res chain seq x y z
N MET A 1 25.73 -1.26 -7.10
CA MET A 1 25.08 -0.51 -6.00
C MET A 1 25.74 -0.92 -4.69
N ASP A 2 26.02 0.03 -3.80
CA ASP A 2 26.53 -0.24 -2.45
C ASP A 2 25.58 -1.15 -1.65
N ALA A 3 26.11 -2.09 -0.87
CA ALA A 3 25.32 -3.09 -0.16
C ALA A 3 24.40 -2.48 0.92
N LYS A 4 24.86 -1.41 1.59
CA LYS A 4 24.08 -0.68 2.59
C LYS A 4 22.94 0.09 1.92
N VAL A 5 23.19 0.68 0.76
CA VAL A 5 22.15 1.31 -0.07
C VAL A 5 21.11 0.28 -0.52
N LYS A 6 21.52 -0.89 -1.03
CA LYS A 6 20.62 -1.98 -1.42
C LYS A 6 19.73 -2.44 -0.26
N SER A 7 20.31 -2.61 0.92
CA SER A 7 19.59 -3.00 2.13
C SER A 7 18.52 -1.97 2.51
N LYS A 8 18.85 -0.68 2.48
CA LYS A 8 17.89 0.41 2.73
C LYS A 8 16.74 0.41 1.72
N ILE A 9 17.04 0.27 0.43
CA ILE A 9 16.01 0.20 -0.62
C ILE A 9 15.06 -0.97 -0.39
N ASN A 10 15.59 -2.15 -0.06
CA ASN A 10 14.78 -3.33 0.24
C ASN A 10 13.89 -3.12 1.47
N ARG A 11 14.40 -2.46 2.51
CA ARG A 11 13.61 -2.11 3.70
C ARG A 11 12.44 -1.19 3.34
N ILE A 12 12.70 -0.11 2.60
CA ILE A 12 11.66 0.83 2.15
C ILE A 12 10.63 0.11 1.27
N ALA A 13 11.07 -0.77 0.37
CA ALA A 13 10.17 -1.55 -0.47
C ALA A 13 9.26 -2.46 0.36
N ASN A 14 9.76 -3.03 1.44
CA ASN A 14 8.97 -3.87 2.35
C ASN A 14 7.99 -3.05 3.18
N GLU A 15 8.42 -1.90 3.72
CA GLU A 15 7.56 -0.97 4.46
C GLU A 15 6.42 -0.44 3.56
N ALA A 16 6.72 -0.05 2.31
CA ALA A 16 5.69 0.36 1.35
C ALA A 16 4.68 -0.77 1.07
N ASN A 17 5.13 -2.01 0.95
CA ASN A 17 4.23 -3.14 0.74
C ASN A 17 3.38 -3.46 1.99
N ALA A 18 3.90 -3.22 3.19
CA ALA A 18 3.14 -3.35 4.44
C ALA A 18 2.02 -2.31 4.52
N ILE A 19 2.34 -1.03 4.25
CA ILE A 19 1.35 0.05 4.18
C ILE A 19 0.25 -0.26 3.16
N ALA A 20 0.61 -0.80 1.99
CA ALA A 20 -0.38 -1.19 0.99
C ALA A 20 -1.39 -2.23 1.52
N ARG A 21 -0.91 -3.22 2.28
CA ARG A 21 -1.78 -4.25 2.88
C ARG A 21 -2.69 -3.67 3.96
N GLU A 22 -2.15 -2.83 4.84
CA GLU A 22 -2.94 -2.15 5.87
C GLU A 22 -4.06 -1.30 5.26
N LEU A 23 -3.78 -0.60 4.16
CA LEU A 23 -4.79 0.17 3.43
C LEU A 23 -5.88 -0.71 2.80
N ASP A 24 -5.55 -1.91 2.31
CA ASP A 24 -6.55 -2.86 1.82
C ASP A 24 -7.42 -3.38 2.97
N ASP A 25 -6.81 -3.70 4.10
CA ASP A 25 -7.52 -4.21 5.27
C ASP A 25 -8.51 -3.17 5.81
N ILE A 26 -8.08 -1.91 5.92
CA ILE A 26 -8.97 -0.79 6.28
C ILE A 26 -10.08 -0.61 5.23
N SER A 27 -9.74 -0.68 3.93
CA SER A 27 -10.73 -0.56 2.84
C SER A 27 -11.81 -1.64 2.92
N ASN A 28 -11.40 -2.87 3.23
CA ASN A 28 -12.29 -4.01 3.38
C ASN A 28 -13.14 -3.89 4.65
N GLY A 29 -12.55 -3.47 5.77
CA GLY A 29 -13.27 -3.18 7.01
C GLY A 29 -14.34 -2.11 6.81
N ILE A 30 -13.99 -0.99 6.17
CA ILE A 30 -14.95 0.08 5.83
C ILE A 30 -16.07 -0.42 4.93
N SER A 31 -15.74 -1.24 3.92
CA SER A 31 -16.75 -1.79 3.00
C SER A 31 -17.73 -2.75 3.70
N HIS A 32 -17.27 -3.44 4.75
CA HIS A 32 -18.06 -4.40 5.50
C HIS A 32 -18.92 -3.73 6.60
N GLU A 33 -18.30 -2.85 7.39
CA GLU A 33 -18.91 -2.21 8.56
C GLU A 33 -19.83 -1.03 8.20
N PHE A 34 -19.48 -0.28 7.15
CA PHE A 34 -20.26 0.86 6.71
C PHE A 34 -20.94 0.53 5.38
N LYS A 35 -22.25 0.26 5.40
CA LYS A 35 -23.06 0.09 4.18
C LYS A 35 -23.62 1.45 3.74
N GLY A 36 -23.15 1.98 2.61
CA GLY A 36 -23.64 3.25 2.04
C GLY A 36 -22.75 3.84 0.95
N ILE A 37 -23.18 4.93 0.31
CA ILE A 37 -22.45 5.57 -0.81
C ILE A 37 -21.08 6.12 -0.36
N GLY A 38 -21.00 6.64 0.88
CA GLY A 38 -19.77 7.19 1.44
C GLY A 38 -18.68 6.15 1.66
N SER A 39 -19.05 4.92 2.05
CA SER A 39 -18.08 3.84 2.32
C SER A 39 -17.44 3.31 1.05
N VAL A 40 -18.21 3.22 -0.06
CA VAL A 40 -17.67 2.84 -1.38
C VAL A 40 -16.59 3.82 -1.83
N LYS A 41 -16.82 5.13 -1.68
CA LYS A 41 -15.86 6.17 -2.07
C LYS A 41 -14.60 6.14 -1.19
N ALA A 42 -14.76 5.99 0.12
CA ALA A 42 -13.63 5.86 1.05
C ALA A 42 -12.79 4.61 0.78
N ALA A 43 -13.45 3.45 0.62
CA ALA A 43 -12.80 2.18 0.30
C ALA A 43 -12.04 2.25 -1.03
N SER A 44 -12.62 2.90 -2.05
CA SER A 44 -11.98 3.14 -3.35
C SER A 44 -10.74 4.04 -3.22
N GLY A 45 -10.81 5.11 -2.42
CA GLY A 45 -9.67 6.00 -2.16
C GLY A 45 -8.50 5.28 -1.47
N LEU A 46 -8.80 4.41 -0.51
CA LEU A 46 -7.80 3.58 0.17
C LEU A 46 -7.15 2.57 -0.78
N ARG A 47 -7.94 1.88 -1.62
CA ARG A 47 -7.41 0.95 -2.62
C ARG A 47 -6.48 1.63 -3.62
N ARG A 48 -6.85 2.82 -4.13
CA ARG A 48 -5.98 3.62 -5.00
C ARG A 48 -4.68 4.03 -4.31
N SER A 49 -4.75 4.31 -3.01
CA SER A 49 -3.55 4.63 -2.22
C SER A 49 -2.67 3.39 -2.06
N ALA A 50 -3.24 2.23 -1.74
CA ALA A 50 -2.54 0.95 -1.68
C ALA A 50 -1.81 0.63 -2.99
N GLU A 51 -2.46 0.84 -4.14
CA GLU A 51 -1.83 0.65 -5.46
C GLU A 51 -0.59 1.52 -5.67
N LYS A 52 -0.60 2.78 -5.21
CA LYS A 52 0.59 3.66 -5.29
C LYS A 52 1.74 3.11 -4.46
N TYR A 53 1.46 2.64 -3.24
CA TYR A 53 2.48 2.02 -2.40
C TYR A 53 3.04 0.71 -3.00
N ARG A 54 2.18 -0.13 -3.58
CA ARG A 54 2.62 -1.32 -4.33
C ARG A 54 3.49 -0.95 -5.52
N TYR A 55 3.13 0.10 -6.25
CA TYR A 55 3.92 0.58 -7.40
C TYR A 55 5.31 1.05 -6.96
N VAL A 56 5.41 1.81 -5.88
CA VAL A 56 6.70 2.22 -5.31
C VAL A 56 7.52 1.01 -4.88
N SER A 57 6.94 0.07 -4.13
CA SER A 57 7.60 -1.18 -3.73
C SER A 57 8.12 -1.97 -4.94
N TYR A 58 7.30 -2.09 -5.99
CA TYR A 58 7.67 -2.75 -7.24
C TYR A 58 8.84 -2.06 -7.94
N LYS A 59 8.83 -0.73 -8.02
CA LYS A 59 9.93 0.03 -8.63
C LYS A 59 11.23 -0.09 -7.84
N LEU A 60 11.15 0.00 -6.51
CA LEU A 60 12.32 -0.12 -5.63
C LEU A 60 12.97 -1.50 -5.71
N ARG A 61 12.18 -2.58 -5.83
CA ARG A 61 12.71 -3.95 -5.99
C ARG A 61 13.42 -4.20 -7.33
N ARG A 62 13.30 -3.28 -8.29
CA ARG A 62 13.95 -3.37 -9.61
C ARG A 62 15.26 -2.57 -9.69
N ILE A 63 15.66 -1.91 -8.59
CA ILE A 63 16.93 -1.19 -8.42
C ILE A 63 17.97 -2.14 -7.82
#